data_AF-A0A7V5RPT5-F1
#
_entry.id   AF-A0A7V5RPT5-F1
#
_cell.length_a   1.000
_cell.length_b   1.000
_cell.length_c   1.000
_cell.angle_alpha   90.00
_cell.angle_beta   90.00
_cell.angle_gamma   90.00
#
_symmetry.space_group_name_H-M   'P 1'
#
loop_
_entity.id
_entity.type
_entity.pdbx_description
1 polymer ?
#
loop_
_entity_poly.entity_id
_entity_poly.type
_entity_poly.pdbx_seq_one_letter_code
_entity_poly.pdbx_strand_id
1 'polypeptide(L)'
;MSQPENPSTLLSVLDTWPSYFDTMDEGIGTTYERFILHRYFENLARDFGVESVLEVPSFGMTGVSGINSLWWSHKGITPVVLDNNDERIALS
;
A
#
# COMPACT_ATOMS: atom_id res chain seq x y z
N MET A 1 -10.48 -38.05 19.51
CA MET A 1 -10.13 -36.81 20.25
C MET A 1 -9.13 -36.05 19.38
N SER A 2 -9.64 -35.16 18.54
CA SER A 2 -8.86 -34.30 17.65
C SER A 2 -8.38 -33.08 18.44
N GLN A 3 -7.08 -32.79 18.41
CA GLN A 3 -6.51 -31.58 19.01
C GLN A 3 -7.07 -30.34 18.29
N PRO A 4 -7.39 -29.23 19.00
CA PRO A 4 -7.76 -27.99 18.33
C PRO A 4 -6.53 -27.42 17.63
N GLU A 5 -6.67 -27.11 16.35
CA GLU A 5 -5.65 -26.42 15.57
C GLU A 5 -5.35 -25.07 16.22
N ASN A 6 -4.07 -24.87 16.59
CA ASN A 6 -3.58 -23.66 17.22
C ASN A 6 -3.65 -22.52 16.19
N PRO A 7 -4.53 -21.51 16.33
CA PRO A 7 -4.58 -20.41 15.37
C PRO A 7 -3.25 -19.67 15.49
N SER A 8 -2.50 -19.69 14.39
CA SER A 8 -1.20 -19.04 14.23
C SER A 8 -1.17 -17.69 14.97
N THR A 9 -0.29 -17.56 15.94
CA THR A 9 -0.02 -16.30 16.69
C THR A 9 0.60 -15.19 15.82
N LEU A 10 0.69 -15.40 14.50
CA LEU A 10 0.98 -14.36 13.53
C LEU A 10 -0.32 -13.60 13.22
N LEU A 11 -0.47 -12.40 13.79
CA LEU A 11 -1.37 -11.40 13.23
C LEU A 11 -0.83 -11.03 11.85
N SER A 12 -1.35 -11.70 10.82
CA SER A 12 -0.98 -11.33 9.45
C SER A 12 -1.60 -9.96 9.14
N VAL A 13 -0.88 -9.12 8.41
CA VAL A 13 -1.45 -7.85 7.88
C VAL A 13 -2.72 -8.12 7.07
N LEU A 14 -2.89 -9.35 6.55
CA LEU A 14 -4.09 -9.78 5.84
C LEU A 14 -5.31 -9.95 6.76
N ASP A 15 -5.10 -10.14 8.07
CA ASP A 15 -6.16 -10.35 9.06
C ASP A 15 -6.44 -9.10 9.91
N THR A 16 -5.48 -8.18 10.02
CA THR A 16 -5.58 -6.96 10.85
C THR A 16 -5.79 -5.67 10.07
N TRP A 17 -5.82 -5.72 8.73
CA TRP A 17 -6.00 -4.53 7.88
C TRP A 17 -7.22 -3.65 8.24
N PRO A 18 -8.38 -4.15 8.73
CA PRO A 18 -9.51 -3.25 8.98
C PRO A 18 -9.20 -2.21 10.05
N SER A 19 -8.42 -2.58 11.09
CA SER A 19 -8.10 -1.65 12.19
C SER A 19 -7.16 -0.51 11.76
N TYR A 20 -6.46 -0.65 10.63
CA TYR A 20 -5.64 0.43 10.07
C TYR A 20 -6.50 1.57 9.48
N PHE A 21 -7.76 1.31 9.13
CA PHE A 21 -8.71 2.34 8.71
C PHE A 21 -9.34 3.07 9.91
N ASP A 22 -9.41 2.42 11.08
CA ASP A 22 -9.99 3.00 12.30
C ASP A 22 -9.05 4.01 12.98
N THR A 23 -7.74 3.78 12.88
CA THR A 23 -6.71 4.70 13.37
C THR A 23 -5.77 5.06 12.22
N MET A 24 -6.02 6.20 11.57
CA MET A 24 -5.10 6.81 10.59
C MET A 24 -3.86 7.41 11.28
N ASP A 25 -3.12 6.61 12.03
CA ASP A 25 -1.82 7.00 12.55
C ASP A 25 -0.77 6.67 11.49
N GLU A 26 -0.50 7.63 10.60
CA GLU A 26 0.73 7.66 9.82
C GLU A 26 1.90 7.89 10.79
N GLY A 27 2.36 6.82 11.46
CA GLY A 27 3.45 6.89 12.42
C GLY A 27 4.66 7.64 11.83
N ILE A 28 5.41 8.37 12.66
CA ILE A 28 6.53 9.23 12.22
C ILE A 28 7.54 8.50 11.29
N GLY A 29 7.68 7.17 11.41
CA GLY A 29 8.50 6.34 10.52
C GLY A 29 8.00 6.27 9.07
N THR A 30 6.68 6.23 8.81
CA THR A 30 6.12 6.08 7.46
C THR A 30 6.32 7.34 6.62
N THR A 31 6.39 8.51 7.25
CA THR A 31 6.70 9.78 6.56
C THR A 31 8.11 9.76 5.97
N TYR A 32 9.11 9.31 6.74
CA TYR A 32 10.49 9.24 6.28
C TYR A 32 10.65 8.26 5.10
N GLU A 33 10.02 7.08 5.22
CA GLU A 33 9.99 6.08 4.15
C GLU A 33 9.37 6.64 2.87
N ARG A 34 8.28 7.39 2.99
CA ARG A 34 7.59 8.00 1.84
C ARG A 34 8.46 9.06 1.13
N PHE A 35 9.23 9.86 1.86
CA PHE A 35 10.16 10.80 1.25
C PHE A 35 11.24 10.09 0.42
N ILE A 36 11.82 9.00 0.95
CA ILE A 36 12.81 8.21 0.21
C ILE A 36 12.17 7.56 -1.02
N LEU A 37 10.99 6.99 -0.86
CA LEU A 37 10.25 6.33 -1.93
C LEU A 37 9.93 7.29 -3.08
N HIS A 38 9.45 8.49 -2.79
CA HIS A 38 9.18 9.49 -3.82
C HIS A 38 10.44 9.94 -4.56
N ARG A 39 11.59 10.06 -3.88
CA ARG A 39 12.87 10.35 -4.56
C ARG A 39 13.29 9.22 -5.49
N TYR A 40 13.00 7.97 -5.12
CA TYR A 40 13.24 6.83 -5.98
C TYR A 40 12.31 6.84 -7.21
N PHE A 41 11.03 7.13 -7.03
CA PHE A 41 10.06 7.29 -8.12
C PHE A 41 10.45 8.39 -9.09
N GLU A 42 10.94 9.53 -8.59
CA GLU A 42 11.43 10.62 -9.43
C GLU A 42 12.60 10.21 -10.32
N ASN A 43 13.56 9.45 -9.77
CA ASN A 43 14.67 8.93 -10.56
C ASN A 43 14.18 7.94 -11.63
N LEU A 44 13.28 7.02 -11.27
CA LEU A 44 12.68 6.07 -12.22
C LEU A 44 11.95 6.80 -13.37
N ALA A 45 11.09 7.76 -13.04
CA ALA A 45 10.33 8.52 -14.01
C ALA A 45 11.26 9.25 -15.00
N ARG A 46 12.30 9.90 -14.48
CA ARG A 46 13.30 10.63 -15.26
C ARG A 46 14.11 9.69 -16.16
N ASP A 47 14.59 8.59 -15.62
CA ASP A 47 15.59 7.75 -16.28
C ASP A 47 14.95 6.82 -17.33
N PHE A 48 13.67 6.46 -17.17
CA PHE A 48 12.98 5.48 -18.02
C PHE A 48 11.77 6.01 -18.79
N GLY A 49 11.37 7.28 -18.60
CA GLY A 49 10.21 7.85 -19.31
C GLY A 49 8.91 7.12 -18.99
N VAL A 50 8.69 6.81 -17.71
CA VAL A 50 7.54 6.00 -17.24
C VAL A 50 6.22 6.71 -17.55
N GLU A 51 5.32 6.02 -18.27
CA GLU A 51 3.98 6.55 -18.64
C GLU A 51 2.85 5.97 -17.78
N SER A 52 3.05 4.76 -17.23
CA SER A 52 2.10 4.10 -16.33
C SER A 52 2.81 3.21 -15.31
N VAL A 53 2.14 2.97 -14.18
CA VAL A 53 2.64 2.15 -13.08
C VAL A 53 1.57 1.18 -12.59
N LEU A 54 1.98 0.01 -12.09
CA LEU A 54 1.09 -0.98 -11.48
C LEU A 54 1.43 -1.08 -9.98
N GLU A 55 0.46 -0.76 -9.11
CA GLU A 55 0.57 -0.94 -7.66
C GLU A 55 -0.19 -2.20 -7.22
N VAL A 56 0.54 -3.14 -6.62
CA VAL A 56 0.02 -4.40 -6.09
C VAL A 56 0.84 -4.85 -4.87
N PRO A 57 0.21 -5.23 -3.74
CA PRO A 57 -1.21 -5.04 -3.42
C PRO A 57 -1.55 -3.55 -3.24
N SER A 58 -2.82 -3.16 -3.37
CA SER A 58 -3.24 -1.75 -3.25
C SER A 58 -3.03 -1.21 -1.83
N PHE A 59 -3.07 -2.12 -0.86
CA PHE A 59 -2.99 -1.81 0.56
C PHE A 59 -1.60 -2.13 1.14
N GLY A 60 -0.97 -1.13 1.76
CA GLY A 60 0.36 -1.24 2.37
C GLY A 60 0.38 -0.88 3.87
N MET A 61 1.59 -0.76 4.43
CA MET A 61 1.83 -0.50 5.85
C MET A 61 1.22 0.80 6.40
N THR A 62 0.76 1.69 5.53
CA THR A 62 0.23 3.01 5.89
C THR A 62 -1.29 3.04 6.03
N GLY A 63 -1.96 1.91 5.81
CA GLY A 63 -3.41 1.81 6.03
C GLY A 63 -4.27 2.49 4.97
N VAL A 64 -3.67 3.08 3.93
CA VAL A 64 -4.38 3.78 2.86
C VAL A 64 -4.12 3.08 1.54
N SER A 65 -5.19 2.61 0.90
CA SER A 65 -5.11 1.99 -0.41
C SER A 65 -4.67 2.99 -1.47
N GLY A 66 -3.74 2.61 -2.37
CA GLY A 66 -3.32 3.43 -3.50
C GLY A 66 -2.47 4.65 -3.14
N ILE A 67 -2.01 4.78 -1.90
CA ILE A 67 -1.27 5.98 -1.45
C ILE A 67 0.04 6.19 -2.21
N ASN A 68 0.69 5.13 -2.68
CA ASN A 68 1.92 5.25 -3.46
C ASN A 68 1.62 5.69 -4.89
N SER A 69 0.46 5.28 -5.43
CA SER A 69 -0.05 5.72 -6.74
C SER A 69 -0.43 7.19 -6.80
N LEU A 70 -0.78 7.82 -5.68
CA LEU A 70 -1.16 9.23 -5.64
C LEU A 70 -0.05 10.15 -6.17
N TRP A 71 1.21 9.86 -5.82
CA TRP A 71 2.35 10.64 -6.31
C TRP A 71 2.49 10.53 -7.83
N TRP A 72 2.35 9.32 -8.38
CA TRP A 72 2.43 9.07 -9.82
C TRP A 72 1.31 9.79 -10.58
N SER A 73 0.07 9.68 -10.09
CA SER A 73 -1.07 10.38 -10.66
C SER A 73 -0.87 11.90 -10.65
N HIS A 74 -0.30 12.46 -9.57
CA HIS A 74 -0.01 13.89 -9.48
C HIS A 74 1.06 14.34 -10.49
N LYS A 75 1.93 13.43 -10.93
CA LYS A 75 2.92 13.68 -11.99
C LYS A 75 2.38 13.41 -13.41
N GLY A 76 1.09 13.10 -13.55
CA GLY A 76 0.46 12.79 -14.83
C GLY A 76 0.80 11.40 -15.38
N ILE A 77 1.39 10.53 -14.54
CA ILE A 77 1.70 9.14 -14.86
C ILE A 77 0.51 8.29 -14.41
N THR A 78 0.02 7.40 -15.26
CA THR A 78 -1.24 6.68 -15.01
C THR A 78 -1.02 5.52 -14.05
N PRO A 79 -1.60 5.54 -12.83
CA PRO A 79 -1.55 4.38 -11.96
C PRO A 79 -2.63 3.35 -12.34
N VAL A 80 -2.29 2.08 -12.20
CA VAL A 80 -3.20 0.94 -12.19
C VAL A 80 -3.05 0.29 -10.83
N VAL A 81 -4.14 0.22 -10.08
CA VAL A 81 -4.17 -0.36 -8.74
C VAL A 81 -4.86 -1.71 -8.81
N LEU A 82 -4.22 -2.74 -8.26
CA LEU A 82 -4.79 -4.08 -8.19
C LEU A 82 -4.65 -4.65 -6.78
N ASP A 83 -5.75 -5.21 -6.29
CA ASP A 83 -5.83 -5.93 -5.02
C ASP A 83 -6.67 -7.20 -5.21
N ASN A 84 -6.56 -8.14 -4.28
CA ASN A 84 -7.38 -9.36 -4.28
C ASN A 84 -8.60 -9.25 -3.36
N ASN A 85 -8.78 -8.12 -2.70
CA ASN A 85 -9.89 -7.82 -1.81
C ASN A 85 -10.67 -6.59 -2.33
N ASP A 86 -11.94 -6.80 -2.67
CA ASP A 86 -12.80 -5.77 -3.24
C ASP A 86 -13.01 -4.57 -2.29
N GLU A 87 -13.03 -4.79 -0.97
CA GLU A 87 -13.17 -3.71 0.02
C GLU A 87 -11.93 -2.81 0.04
N ARG A 88 -10.73 -3.37 -0.17
CA ARG A 88 -9.49 -2.58 -0.25
C ARG A 88 -9.39 -1.78 -1.54
N ILE A 89 -9.93 -2.28 -2.65
CA ILE A 89 -10.05 -1.54 -3.91
C ILE A 89 -11.08 -0.42 -3.77
N ALA A 90 -12.20 -0.64 -3.10
CA ALA A 90 -13.23 0.38 -2.92
C ALA A 90 -12.76 1.60 -2.10
N LEU A 91 -11.64 1.47 -1.39
CA LEU A 91 -11.04 2.50 -0.54
C LEU A 91 -9.83 3.22 -1.20
N SER A 92 -9.49 2.92 -2.46
CA SER A 92 -8.41 3.57 -3.22
C SER A 92 -8.86 4.78 -4.02
#